data_AF-A0A974A410-F1
#
_entry.id   AF-A0A974A410-F1
#
_cell.length_a   1.000
_cell.length_b   1.000
_cell.length_c   1.000
_cell.angle_alpha   90.00
_cell.angle_beta   90.00
_cell.angle_gamma   90.00
#
_symmetry.space_group_name_H-M   'P 1'
#
loop_
_entity.id
_entity.type
_entity.pdbx_description
1 polymer ?
#
loop_
_entity_poly.entity_id
_entity_poly.type
_entity_poly.pdbx_seq_one_letter_code
_entity_poly.pdbx_strand_id
1 'polypeptide(L)'
;MWMFSKAKRKDIWDDPVEQPLGDIEAAQRIRAICRDAAGCAEAVGAPDKRSPNKHQVERERYERAARTAMEIAMKITDEMMRDSAVREIVSLCMKANNIKTGRALFRAIHTNSIKADVLREHPTLEGEPSPG
;
A
#
# COMPACT_ATOMS: atom_id res chain seq x y z
N MET A 1 16.59 28.36 -22.48
CA MET A 1 15.95 27.04 -22.66
C MET A 1 16.38 26.16 -21.50
N TRP A 2 15.57 26.06 -20.45
CA TRP A 2 15.90 25.27 -19.25
C TRP A 2 15.31 23.87 -19.42
N MET A 3 16.16 22.86 -19.59
CA MET A 3 15.76 21.46 -19.58
C MET A 3 15.79 20.95 -18.13
N PHE A 4 14.61 20.71 -17.56
CA PHE A 4 14.49 19.95 -16.32
C PHE A 4 14.88 18.49 -16.62
N SER A 5 16.13 18.15 -16.34
CA SER A 5 16.52 16.74 -16.18
C SER A 5 15.71 16.19 -15.02
N LYS A 6 14.62 15.47 -15.32
CA LYS A 6 13.87 14.67 -14.35
C LYS A 6 14.79 13.58 -13.83
N ALA A 7 15.60 13.89 -12.82
CA ALA A 7 16.12 12.85 -11.95
C ALA A 7 14.91 12.02 -11.51
N LYS A 8 14.91 10.72 -11.81
CA LYS A 8 13.91 9.80 -11.27
C LYS A 8 13.94 10.02 -9.75
N ARG A 9 12.86 10.58 -9.19
CA ARG A 9 12.70 10.73 -7.75
C ARG A 9 12.94 9.35 -7.15
N LYS A 10 14.02 9.20 -6.37
CA LYS A 10 14.29 7.95 -5.69
C LYS A 10 13.20 7.80 -4.64
N ASP A 11 12.35 6.80 -4.84
CA ASP A 11 11.25 6.57 -3.93
C ASP A 11 11.76 5.79 -2.73
N ILE A 12 11.14 6.00 -1.56
CA ILE A 12 11.63 5.39 -0.33
C ILE A 12 11.58 3.86 -0.39
N TRP A 13 10.70 3.26 -1.19
CA TRP A 13 10.64 1.81 -1.42
C TRP A 13 11.72 1.27 -2.36
N ASP A 14 12.51 2.14 -3.00
CA ASP A 14 13.69 1.79 -3.81
C ASP A 14 14.99 1.86 -2.98
N ASP A 15 14.92 2.32 -1.72
CA ASP A 15 16.08 2.36 -0.83
C ASP A 15 16.34 0.97 -0.23
N PRO A 16 17.54 0.41 -0.41
CA PRO A 16 17.93 -0.82 0.27
C PRO A 16 17.91 -0.56 1.78
N VAL A 17 17.22 -1.43 2.52
CA VAL A 17 17.16 -1.37 3.97
C VAL A 17 18.11 -2.44 4.53
N GLU A 18 18.95 -2.05 5.49
CA GLU A 18 19.76 -2.99 6.24
C GLU A 18 18.84 -3.95 7.01
N GLN A 19 19.04 -5.24 6.81
CA GLN A 19 18.26 -6.31 7.42
C GLN A 19 19.09 -7.05 8.47
N PRO A 20 18.47 -7.63 9.51
CA PRO A 20 17.02 -7.66 9.76
C PRO A 20 16.49 -6.37 10.42
N LEU A 21 15.27 -5.98 10.07
CA LEU A 21 14.50 -4.99 10.82
C LEU A 21 13.81 -5.68 12.00
N GLY A 22 13.70 -5.00 13.15
CA GLY A 22 12.75 -5.40 14.18
C GLY A 22 11.31 -5.16 13.72
N ASP A 23 10.35 -5.82 14.37
CA ASP A 23 8.93 -5.76 13.99
C ASP A 23 8.36 -4.33 14.06
N ILE A 24 8.86 -3.50 14.98
CA ILE A 24 8.49 -2.09 15.11
C ILE A 24 9.03 -1.28 13.93
N GLU A 25 10.31 -1.41 13.61
CA GLU A 25 10.94 -0.71 12.51
C GLU A 25 10.33 -1.15 11.17
N ALA A 26 10.01 -2.43 11.01
CA ALA A 26 9.33 -2.99 9.84
C ALA A 26 7.93 -2.38 9.65
N ALA A 27 7.12 -2.31 10.71
CA ALA A 27 5.79 -1.68 10.65
C ALA A 27 5.88 -0.17 10.35
N GLN A 28 6.82 0.54 10.97
CA GLN A 28 7.06 1.96 10.68
C GLN A 28 7.52 2.19 9.24
N ARG A 29 8.36 1.31 8.70
CA ARG A 29 8.81 1.37 7.31
C ARG A 29 7.65 1.18 6.34
N ILE A 30 6.75 0.22 6.60
CA ILE A 30 5.53 0.02 5.80
C ILE A 30 4.64 1.25 5.83
N ARG A 31 4.41 1.84 7.01
CA ARG A 31 3.63 3.08 7.14
C ARG A 31 4.26 4.22 6.31
N ALA A 32 5.58 4.36 6.36
CA ALA A 32 6.27 5.37 5.56
C ALA A 32 6.05 5.14 4.05
N ILE A 33 6.24 3.90 3.57
CA ILE A 33 6.02 3.49 2.18
C ILE A 33 4.58 3.81 1.74
N CYS A 34 3.59 3.39 2.53
CA CYS A 34 2.18 3.63 2.19
C CYS A 34 1.84 5.12 2.16
N ARG A 35 2.40 5.92 3.09
CA ARG A 35 2.20 7.37 3.11
C ARG A 35 2.77 8.05 1.85
N ASP A 36 4.00 7.72 1.48
CA ASP A 36 4.65 8.32 0.30
C ASP A 36 4.00 7.85 -1.02
N ALA A 37 3.46 6.62 -1.04
CA ALA A 37 2.78 6.05 -2.19
C ALA A 37 1.30 6.47 -2.30
N ALA A 38 0.71 7.11 -1.28
CA ALA A 38 -0.71 7.46 -1.26
C ALA A 38 -1.14 8.31 -2.48
N GLY A 39 -0.32 9.28 -2.89
CA GLY A 39 -0.60 10.10 -4.07
C GLY A 39 -0.51 9.34 -5.40
N CYS A 40 0.29 8.27 -5.45
CA CYS A 40 0.32 7.33 -6.58
C CYS A 40 -0.94 6.46 -6.59
N ALA A 41 -1.33 5.93 -5.43
CA ALA A 41 -2.55 5.12 -5.28
C ALA A 41 -3.79 5.92 -5.69
N GLU A 42 -3.97 7.14 -5.19
CA GLU A 42 -5.08 8.00 -5.57
C GLU A 42 -5.12 8.31 -7.08
N ALA A 43 -3.95 8.43 -7.72
CA ALA A 43 -3.86 8.62 -9.16
C ALA A 43 -4.33 7.40 -9.96
N VAL A 44 -4.04 6.19 -9.46
CA VAL A 44 -4.46 4.92 -10.04
C VAL A 44 -5.96 4.69 -9.84
N GLY A 45 -6.50 5.08 -8.69
CA GLY A 45 -7.93 4.97 -8.39
C GLY A 45 -8.82 5.96 -9.17
N ALA A 46 -8.23 7.03 -9.73
CA ALA A 46 -8.95 8.08 -10.47
C ALA A 46 -8.25 8.41 -11.82
N PRO A 47 -8.24 7.47 -12.79
CA PRO A 47 -7.47 7.58 -14.04
C PRO A 47 -7.86 8.79 -14.91
N ASP A 48 -9.13 9.21 -14.86
CA ASP A 48 -9.68 10.28 -15.70
C ASP A 48 -9.02 11.65 -15.49
N LYS A 49 -8.24 11.81 -14.42
CA LYS A 49 -7.57 13.07 -14.06
C LYS A 49 -6.17 13.24 -14.67
N ARG A 50 -5.64 12.23 -15.40
CA ARG A 50 -4.24 12.25 -15.88
C ARG A 50 -4.11 11.68 -17.31
N SER A 51 -3.05 12.10 -18.00
CA SER A 51 -2.72 11.52 -19.30
C SER A 51 -2.31 10.03 -19.16
N PRO A 52 -2.55 9.20 -20.19
CA PRO A 52 -2.27 7.76 -20.13
C PRO A 52 -0.84 7.41 -19.67
N ASN A 53 0.17 8.13 -20.19
CA ASN A 53 1.57 7.91 -19.82
C ASN A 53 1.85 8.25 -18.35
N LYS A 54 1.22 9.30 -17.81
CA LYS A 54 1.37 9.65 -16.38
C LYS A 54 0.66 8.61 -15.52
N HIS A 55 -0.51 8.16 -15.92
CA HIS A 55 -1.25 7.12 -15.21
C HIS A 55 -0.44 5.81 -15.12
N GLN A 56 0.20 5.40 -16.21
CA GLN A 56 1.07 4.21 -16.22
C GLN A 56 2.24 4.33 -15.24
N VAL A 57 2.93 5.48 -15.22
CA VAL A 57 4.06 5.70 -14.29
C VAL A 57 3.60 5.64 -12.82
N GLU A 58 2.45 6.19 -12.49
CA GLU A 58 1.92 6.16 -11.12
C GLU A 58 1.46 4.75 -10.73
N ARG A 59 0.92 4.00 -11.69
CA ARG A 59 0.60 2.59 -11.51
C ARG A 59 1.83 1.76 -11.18
N GLU A 60 2.91 1.91 -11.94
CA GLU A 60 4.18 1.22 -11.68
C GLU A 60 4.76 1.59 -10.32
N ARG A 61 4.65 2.87 -9.90
CA ARG A 61 5.10 3.33 -8.58
C ARG A 61 4.26 2.72 -7.46
N TYR A 62 2.93 2.72 -7.60
CA TYR A 62 2.01 2.07 -6.67
C TYR A 62 2.30 0.56 -6.54
N GLU A 63 2.45 -0.15 -7.65
CA GLU A 63 2.67 -1.60 -7.65
C GLU A 63 4.01 -1.98 -6.98
N ARG A 64 5.07 -1.18 -7.20
CA ARG A 64 6.35 -1.36 -6.50
C ARG A 64 6.23 -1.08 -5.01
N ALA A 65 5.61 0.04 -4.62
CA ALA A 65 5.42 0.39 -3.21
C ALA A 65 4.62 -0.69 -2.45
N ALA A 66 3.51 -1.15 -3.03
CA ALA A 66 2.66 -2.18 -2.46
C ALA A 66 3.42 -3.51 -2.32
N ARG A 67 4.19 -3.91 -3.34
CA ARG A 67 5.03 -5.12 -3.28
C ARG A 67 6.05 -5.03 -2.16
N THR A 68 6.85 -3.97 -2.09
CA THR A 68 7.86 -3.79 -1.04
C THR A 68 7.22 -3.80 0.34
N ALA A 69 6.07 -3.14 0.53
CA ALA A 69 5.36 -3.14 1.80
C ALA A 69 4.87 -4.54 2.21
N MET A 70 4.32 -5.33 1.26
CA MET A 70 3.89 -6.71 1.53
C MET A 70 5.07 -7.62 1.90
N GLU A 71 6.19 -7.50 1.19
CA GLU A 71 7.41 -8.27 1.47
C GLU A 71 7.97 -7.99 2.87
N ILE A 72 7.89 -6.74 3.34
CA ILE A 72 8.26 -6.38 4.71
C ILE A 72 7.24 -6.96 5.70
N ALA A 73 5.94 -6.87 5.42
CA ALA A 73 4.88 -7.34 6.32
C ALA A 73 5.00 -8.85 6.58
N MET A 74 5.39 -9.63 5.57
CA MET A 74 5.62 -11.08 5.68
C MET A 74 6.75 -11.45 6.66
N LYS A 75 7.66 -10.52 6.95
CA LYS A 75 8.78 -10.72 7.87
C LYS A 75 8.46 -10.33 9.31
N ILE A 76 7.31 -9.68 9.56
CA ILE A 76 6.89 -9.26 10.89
C ILE A 76 6.36 -10.46 11.67
N THR A 77 6.98 -10.75 12.81
CA THR A 77 6.63 -11.92 13.63
C THR A 77 5.50 -11.65 14.60
N ASP A 78 5.52 -10.50 15.28
CA ASP A 78 4.46 -10.05 16.17
C ASP A 78 3.16 -9.81 15.40
N GLU A 79 2.09 -10.48 15.83
CA GLU A 79 0.80 -10.43 15.16
C GLU A 79 0.19 -9.03 15.15
N MET A 80 0.26 -8.32 16.27
CA MET A 80 -0.32 -6.99 16.40
C MET A 80 0.41 -5.99 15.50
N MET A 81 1.74 -6.08 15.44
CA MET A 81 2.55 -5.25 14.54
C MET A 81 2.33 -5.60 13.07
N ARG A 82 2.22 -6.90 12.74
CA ARG A 82 1.94 -7.36 11.37
C ARG A 82 0.57 -6.88 10.91
N ASP A 83 -0.46 -7.07 11.71
CA ASP A 83 -1.83 -6.68 11.38
C ASP A 83 -1.98 -5.16 11.27
N SER A 84 -1.30 -4.40 12.13
CA SER A 84 -1.22 -2.94 12.04
C SER A 84 -0.57 -2.50 10.72
N ALA A 85 0.52 -3.16 10.30
CA ALA A 85 1.16 -2.88 9.02
C ALA A 85 0.29 -3.31 7.82
N VAL A 86 -0.38 -4.46 7.91
CA VAL A 86 -1.31 -4.93 6.86
C VAL A 86 -2.47 -3.96 6.69
N ARG A 87 -2.99 -3.35 7.77
CA ARG A 87 -4.00 -2.27 7.68
C ARG A 87 -3.54 -1.10 6.83
N GLU A 88 -2.28 -0.65 6.97
CA GLU A 88 -1.73 0.43 6.14
C GLU A 88 -1.73 0.05 4.64
N ILE A 89 -1.37 -1.20 4.34
CA ILE A 89 -1.37 -1.72 2.96
C ILE A 89 -2.80 -1.84 2.42
N VAL A 90 -3.76 -2.28 3.24
CA VAL A 90 -5.19 -2.30 2.88
C VAL A 90 -5.64 -0.89 2.47
N SER A 91 -5.38 0.12 3.31
CA SER A 91 -5.77 1.51 3.01
C SER A 91 -5.14 2.01 1.70
N LEU A 92 -3.87 1.69 1.44
CA LEU A 92 -3.20 2.00 0.19
C LEU A 92 -3.89 1.34 -1.02
N CYS A 93 -4.25 0.06 -0.93
CA CYS A 93 -4.98 -0.65 -1.98
C CYS A 93 -6.37 -0.04 -2.22
N MET A 94 -7.08 0.36 -1.16
CA MET A 94 -8.39 0.99 -1.27
C MET A 94 -8.31 2.34 -1.99
N LYS A 95 -7.28 3.15 -1.71
CA LYS A 95 -7.01 4.40 -2.45
C LYS A 95 -6.76 4.17 -3.95
N ALA A 96 -6.13 3.04 -4.29
CA ALA A 96 -5.89 2.63 -5.68
C ALA A 96 -7.10 1.96 -6.36
N ASN A 97 -8.26 1.90 -5.69
CA ASN A 97 -9.42 1.11 -6.10
C ASN A 97 -9.09 -0.38 -6.37
N ASN A 98 -8.01 -0.90 -5.78
CA ASN A 98 -7.65 -2.30 -5.86
C ASN A 98 -8.35 -3.10 -4.74
N ILE A 99 -9.67 -3.21 -4.88
CA ILE A 99 -10.55 -3.85 -3.91
C ILE A 99 -10.20 -5.33 -3.73
N LYS A 100 -9.79 -6.02 -4.81
CA LYS A 100 -9.42 -7.44 -4.78
C LYS A 100 -8.25 -7.69 -3.83
N THR A 101 -7.16 -6.92 -3.97
CA THR A 101 -5.99 -7.05 -3.08
C THR A 101 -6.31 -6.55 -1.67
N GLY A 102 -7.01 -5.41 -1.54
CA GLY A 102 -7.43 -4.87 -0.25
C GLY A 102 -8.25 -5.89 0.57
N ARG A 103 -9.19 -6.60 -0.07
CA ARG A 103 -10.00 -7.65 0.56
C ARG A 103 -9.18 -8.88 0.95
N ALA A 104 -8.25 -9.30 0.11
CA ALA A 104 -7.38 -10.43 0.43
C ALA A 104 -6.52 -10.15 1.67
N LEU A 105 -5.94 -8.94 1.75
CA LEU A 105 -5.16 -8.49 2.90
C LEU A 105 -6.02 -8.32 4.16
N PHE A 106 -7.21 -7.72 4.03
CA PHE A 106 -8.14 -7.58 5.15
C PHE A 106 -8.50 -8.92 5.79
N ARG A 107 -8.68 -9.97 4.99
CA ARG A 107 -8.94 -11.33 5.49
C ARG A 107 -7.76 -11.92 6.27
N ALA A 108 -6.53 -11.48 5.98
CA ALA A 108 -5.32 -11.92 6.65
C ALA A 108 -5.08 -11.25 8.01
N ILE A 109 -5.81 -10.18 8.34
CA ILE A 109 -5.76 -9.53 9.66
C ILE A 109 -6.45 -10.44 10.66
N HIS A 110 -5.80 -10.82 11.76
CA HIS A 110 -6.41 -11.66 12.80
C HIS A 110 -6.94 -10.85 13.99
N THR A 111 -6.33 -9.70 14.26
CA THR A 111 -6.68 -8.78 15.34
C THR A 111 -8.04 -8.13 15.09
N ASN A 112 -9.04 -8.49 15.91
CA ASN A 112 -10.43 -8.05 15.73
C ASN A 112 -10.62 -6.53 15.80
N SER A 113 -9.89 -5.83 16.69
CA SER A 113 -9.96 -4.36 16.77
C SER A 113 -9.48 -3.68 15.50
N ILE A 114 -8.40 -4.20 14.89
CA ILE A 114 -7.87 -3.69 13.62
C ILE A 114 -8.84 -3.99 12.47
N LYS A 115 -9.46 -5.18 12.45
CA LYS A 115 -10.52 -5.50 11.48
C LYS A 115 -11.69 -4.51 11.58
N ALA A 116 -12.18 -4.25 12.79
CA ALA A 116 -13.29 -3.32 13.01
C ALA A 116 -12.93 -1.90 12.54
N ASP A 117 -11.70 -1.43 12.80
CA ASP A 117 -11.22 -0.14 12.32
C ASP A 117 -11.18 -0.08 10.79
N VAL A 118 -10.66 -1.12 10.13
CA VAL A 118 -10.61 -1.19 8.68
C VAL A 118 -12.01 -1.19 8.07
N LEU A 119 -12.96 -1.93 8.63
CA LEU A 119 -14.34 -1.95 8.13
C LEU A 119 -15.06 -0.61 8.31
N ARG A 120 -14.80 0.07 9.42
CA ARG A 120 -15.33 1.42 9.66
C ARG A 120 -14.83 2.42 8.62
N GLU A 121 -13.57 2.30 8.20
CA GLU A 121 -12.98 3.15 7.14
C GLU A 121 -13.38 2.71 5.73
N HIS A 122 -13.57 1.41 5.52
CA HIS A 122 -13.76 0.79 4.22
C HIS A 122 -14.86 -0.28 4.25
N PRO A 123 -16.15 0.10 4.37
CA PRO A 123 -17.26 -0.86 4.49
C PRO A 123 -17.41 -1.83 3.31
N THR A 124 -16.92 -1.45 2.12
CA THR A 124 -16.96 -2.28 0.90
C THR A 124 -16.15 -3.58 1.00
N LEU A 125 -15.34 -3.73 2.04
CA LEU A 125 -14.58 -4.94 2.34
C LEU A 125 -15.43 -6.04 3.00
N GLU A 126 -16.60 -5.73 3.55
CA GLU A 126 -17.52 -6.74 4.14
C GLU A 126 -18.17 -7.66 3.10
N GLY A 127 -18.28 -7.23 1.84
CA GLY A 127 -19.03 -7.96 0.81
C GLY A 127 -18.37 -9.27 0.36
N GLU A 128 -19.19 -10.30 0.10
CA GLU A 128 -18.79 -11.52 -0.60
C GLU A 128 -18.18 -11.21 -1.99
N PRO A 129 -17.35 -12.11 -2.57
CA PRO A 129 -16.94 -11.98 -3.96
C PRO A 129 -18.20 -12.03 -4.85
N SER A 130 -18.48 -10.94 -5.56
CA SER A 130 -19.41 -11.01 -6.70
C SER A 130 -18.87 -12.07 -7.66
N PRO A 131 -19.66 -13.08 -8.06
CA PRO A 131 -19.28 -13.95 -9.16
C PRO A 131 -19.19 -13.06 -10.40
N GLY A 132 -18.00 -12.98 -10.99
CA GLY A 132 -17.77 -12.41 -12.31
C GLY A 132 -17.70 -13.52 -13.33
#